data_AF-A0A316FES3-F1
#
_entry.id   AF-A0A316FES3-F1
#
_cell.length_a   1.000
_cell.length_b   1.000
_cell.length_c   1.000
_cell.angle_alpha   90.00
_cell.angle_beta   90.00
_cell.angle_gamma   90.00
#
_symmetry.space_group_name_H-M   'P 1'
#
loop_
_entity.id
_entity.type
_entity.pdbx_description
1 polymer ?
#
loop_
_entity_poly.entity_id
_entity_poly.type
_entity_poly.pdbx_seq_one_letter_code
_entity_poly.pdbx_strand_id
1 'polypeptide(L)'
;MLQAIMMSLVLLGIYKLIDHKKPESDDADIDWWVTVSFVLAPMFLVFMIGSMISSAGLAVELFLLAYSLYFFIPFLYLIGLMDYSVKKSFKYAIWVPLVAIVIEILVIIIRSGISS
;
A
#
# COMPACT_ATOMS: atom_id res chain seq x y z
N MET A 1 11.72 5.67 -4.81
CA MET A 1 10.79 6.81 -5.01
C MET A 1 9.87 6.62 -6.19
N LEU A 2 10.36 6.32 -7.42
CA LEU A 2 9.49 6.11 -8.60
C LEU A 2 8.41 5.03 -8.38
N GLN A 3 8.77 3.88 -7.79
CA GLN A 3 7.81 2.83 -7.44
C GLN A 3 6.66 3.34 -6.55
N ALA A 4 6.97 4.16 -5.53
CA ALA A 4 5.96 4.71 -4.62
C ALA A 4 4.99 5.65 -5.33
N ILE A 5 5.49 6.45 -6.26
CA ILE A 5 4.66 7.32 -7.11
C ILE A 5 3.73 6.46 -7.97
N MET A 6 4.27 5.44 -8.64
CA MET A 6 3.47 4.53 -9.48
C MET A 6 2.39 3.81 -8.67
N MET A 7 2.74 3.26 -7.50
CA MET A 7 1.79 2.61 -6.59
C MET A 7 0.68 3.58 -6.18
N SER A 8 1.03 4.81 -5.80
CA SER A 8 0.05 5.83 -5.37
C SER A 8 -0.91 6.22 -6.50
N LEU A 9 -0.40 6.40 -7.72
CA LEU A 9 -1.22 6.75 -8.88
C LEU A 9 -2.19 5.63 -9.28
N VAL A 10 -1.72 4.38 -9.27
CA VAL A 10 -2.55 3.21 -9.57
C VAL A 10 -3.62 3.03 -8.51
N LEU A 11 -3.27 3.15 -7.23
CA LEU A 11 -4.24 3.07 -6.13
C LEU A 11 -5.29 4.18 -6.22
N LEU A 12 -4.87 5.41 -6.52
CA LEU A 12 -5.80 6.54 -6.68
C LEU A 12 -6.80 6.26 -7.82
N GLY A 13 -6.32 5.71 -8.93
CA GLY A 13 -7.19 5.28 -10.04
C GLY A 13 -8.17 4.19 -9.63
N ILE A 14 -7.72 3.17 -8.90
CA ILE A 14 -8.58 2.10 -8.39
C ILE A 14 -9.65 2.65 -7.44
N TYR A 15 -9.28 3.51 -6.50
CA TYR A 15 -10.22 4.09 -5.54
C TYR A 15 -11.27 4.94 -6.22
N LYS A 16 -10.87 5.83 -7.15
CA LYS A 16 -11.82 6.59 -7.96
C LYS A 16 -12.79 5.70 -8.75
N LEU A 17 -12.33 4.58 -9.30
CA LEU A 17 -13.20 3.64 -10.02
C LEU A 17 -14.16 2.88 -9.08
N ILE A 18 -13.75 2.64 -7.84
CA ILE A 18 -14.58 2.01 -6.82
C ILE A 18 -15.66 2.99 -6.34
N ASP A 19 -15.29 4.23 -6.07
CA ASP A 19 -16.18 5.29 -5.54
C ASP A 19 -17.16 5.79 -6.60
N HIS A 20 -16.73 5.90 -7.87
CA HIS A 20 -17.60 6.32 -8.98
C HIS A 20 -18.84 5.43 -9.17
N LYS A 21 -18.77 4.17 -8.74
CA LYS A 21 -19.90 3.22 -8.86
C LYS A 21 -20.93 3.33 -7.74
N LYS A 22 -20.66 4.10 -6.67
CA LYS A 22 -21.54 4.23 -5.50
C LYS A 22 -21.45 5.62 -4.88
N PRO A 23 -22.14 6.64 -5.43
CA PRO A 23 -22.26 7.95 -4.80
C PRO A 23 -23.22 7.95 -3.59
N GLU A 24 -23.57 6.78 -3.06
CA GLU A 24 -24.44 6.69 -1.90
C GLU A 24 -23.61 6.83 -0.62
N SER A 25 -23.96 7.86 0.15
CA SER A 25 -23.54 8.22 1.51
C SER A 25 -22.30 9.10 1.65
N ASP A 26 -22.40 9.98 2.65
CA ASP A 26 -21.46 10.96 3.24
C ASP A 26 -20.05 10.44 3.60
N ASP A 27 -19.63 9.33 2.99
CA ASP A 27 -18.33 8.73 3.24
C ASP A 27 -17.23 9.67 2.74
N ALA A 28 -16.32 10.06 3.63
CA ALA A 28 -15.16 10.88 3.32
C ALA A 28 -14.42 10.30 2.10
N ASP A 29 -14.39 11.06 0.99
CA ASP A 29 -13.78 10.64 -0.27
C ASP A 29 -12.29 10.33 -0.05
N ILE A 30 -11.78 9.23 -0.63
CA ILE A 30 -10.35 8.92 -0.49
C ILE A 30 -9.57 9.88 -1.37
N ASP A 31 -9.05 10.92 -0.73
CA ASP A 31 -8.24 11.91 -1.41
C ASP A 31 -6.86 11.36 -1.80
N TRP A 32 -6.14 12.16 -2.58
CA TRP A 32 -4.82 11.79 -3.05
C TRP A 32 -3.79 11.72 -1.91
N TRP A 33 -3.94 12.50 -0.84
CA TRP A 33 -3.02 12.51 0.31
C TRP A 33 -3.16 11.23 1.13
N VAL A 34 -4.38 10.77 1.36
CA VAL A 34 -4.69 9.49 2.01
C VAL A 34 -4.09 8.35 1.19
N THR A 35 -4.29 8.38 -0.13
CA THR A 35 -3.73 7.36 -1.04
C THR A 35 -2.20 7.31 -0.98
N VAL A 36 -1.53 8.47 -0.99
CA VAL A 36 -0.07 8.55 -0.87
C VAL A 36 0.39 8.04 0.49
N SER A 37 -0.36 8.34 1.56
CA SER A 37 -0.06 7.87 2.92
C SER A 37 -0.15 6.35 3.04
N PHE A 38 -1.12 5.72 2.35
CA PHE A 38 -1.24 4.27 2.29
C PHE A 38 -0.06 3.57 1.63
N VAL A 39 0.74 4.29 0.84
CA VAL A 39 1.96 3.75 0.24
C VAL A 39 3.19 4.11 1.08
N LEU A 40 3.35 5.38 1.44
CA LEU A 40 4.55 5.86 2.09
C LEU A 40 4.70 5.37 3.52
N ALA A 41 3.62 5.33 4.31
CA ALA A 41 3.70 4.92 5.71
C ALA A 41 4.10 3.43 5.84
N PRO A 42 3.47 2.47 5.14
CA PRO A 42 3.95 1.09 5.12
C PRO A 42 5.37 0.97 4.57
N MET A 43 5.68 1.65 3.47
CA MET A 43 7.01 1.60 2.84
C MET A 43 8.10 2.03 3.82
N PHE A 44 7.88 3.13 4.54
CA PHE A 44 8.81 3.62 5.54
C PHE A 44 8.98 2.64 6.71
N LEU A 45 7.89 2.07 7.23
CA LEU A 45 7.96 1.09 8.31
C LEU A 45 8.64 -0.21 7.88
N VAL A 46 8.35 -0.71 6.68
CA VAL A 46 9.02 -1.88 6.11
C VAL A 46 10.52 -1.60 5.96
N PHE A 47 10.90 -0.42 5.48
CA PHE A 47 12.32 -0.02 5.39
C PHE A 47 13.00 0.02 6.76
N MET A 48 12.35 0.59 7.78
CA MET A 48 12.87 0.63 9.15
C MET A 48 13.04 -0.77 9.73
N ILE A 49 12.01 -1.62 9.62
CA ILE A 49 12.04 -3.01 10.11
C ILE A 49 13.12 -3.81 9.39
N GLY A 50 13.22 -3.69 8.06
CA GLY A 50 14.26 -4.35 7.26
C GLY A 50 15.66 -3.93 7.68
N SER A 51 15.87 -2.63 7.93
CA SER A 51 17.15 -2.11 8.43
C SER A 51 17.50 -2.69 9.80
N MET A 52 16.53 -2.77 10.71
CA MET A 52 16.72 -3.37 12.04
C MET A 52 17.04 -4.87 11.95
N ILE A 53 16.27 -5.65 11.18
CA ILE A 53 16.49 -7.09 10.97
C ILE A 53 17.89 -7.34 10.40
N SER A 54 18.28 -6.58 9.38
CA SER A 54 19.60 -6.68 8.76
C SER A 54 20.72 -6.33 9.76
N SER A 55 20.56 -5.27 10.55
CA SER A 55 21.55 -4.86 11.55
C SER A 55 21.70 -5.86 12.70
N ALA A 56 20.62 -6.57 13.04
CA ALA A 56 20.60 -7.55 14.12
C ALA A 56 21.01 -8.96 13.66
N GLY A 57 21.30 -9.17 12.36
CA GLY A 57 21.64 -10.49 11.81
C GLY A 57 20.50 -11.50 11.90
N LEU A 58 19.25 -11.02 11.88
CA LEU A 58 18.06 -11.86 12.01
C LEU A 58 17.67 -12.50 10.67
N ALA A 59 16.85 -13.56 10.76
CA ALA A 59 16.36 -14.32 9.61
C ALA A 59 15.56 -13.45 8.63
N VAL A 60 15.81 -13.61 7.33
CA VAL A 60 15.20 -12.80 6.26
C VAL A 60 13.68 -13.04 6.17
N GLU A 61 13.21 -14.19 6.60
CA GLU A 61 11.79 -14.56 6.66
C GLU A 61 11.00 -13.60 7.56
N LEU A 62 11.64 -12.99 8.57
CA LEU A 62 10.99 -11.97 9.41
C LEU A 62 10.69 -10.69 8.62
N PHE A 63 11.39 -10.43 7.52
CA PHE A 63 11.10 -9.32 6.62
C PHE A 63 9.78 -9.53 5.87
N LEU A 64 9.39 -10.78 5.59
CA LEU A 64 8.11 -11.08 4.93
C LEU A 64 6.92 -10.65 5.79
N LEU A 65 7.04 -10.75 7.12
CA LEU A 65 6.01 -10.26 8.04
C LEU A 65 5.84 -8.75 7.94
N ALA A 66 6.89 -7.99 7.67
CA ALA A 66 6.81 -6.54 7.52
C ALA A 66 5.92 -6.13 6.33
N TYR A 67 5.86 -6.92 5.26
CA TYR A 67 4.99 -6.64 4.11
C TYR A 67 3.50 -6.66 4.47
N SER A 68 3.09 -7.35 5.55
CA SER A 68 1.71 -7.29 6.04
C SER A 68 1.26 -5.87 6.42
N LEU A 69 2.22 -4.97 6.69
CA LEU A 69 1.94 -3.56 6.97
C LEU A 69 1.29 -2.82 5.80
N TYR A 70 1.55 -3.26 4.56
CA TYR A 70 0.85 -2.71 3.38
C TYR A 70 -0.66 -2.97 3.43
N PHE A 71 -1.12 -3.96 4.19
CA PHE A 71 -2.54 -4.15 4.46
C PHE A 71 -2.97 -3.50 5.78
N PHE A 72 -2.25 -3.76 6.87
CA PHE A 72 -2.68 -3.36 8.21
C PHE A 72 -2.74 -1.84 8.39
N ILE A 73 -1.76 -1.10 7.88
CA ILE A 73 -1.71 0.36 8.07
C ILE A 73 -2.88 1.04 7.34
N PRO A 74 -3.14 0.81 6.04
CA PRO A 74 -4.34 1.34 5.39
C PRO A 74 -5.64 0.90 6.07
N PHE A 75 -5.73 -0.36 6.48
CA PHE A 75 -6.92 -0.88 7.15
C PHE A 75 -7.22 -0.14 8.48
N LEU A 76 -6.19 0.02 9.32
CA LEU A 76 -6.28 0.72 10.59
C LEU A 76 -6.52 2.22 10.41
N TYR A 77 -5.94 2.83 9.39
CA TYR A 77 -6.21 4.23 9.05
C TYR A 77 -7.67 4.43 8.68
N LEU A 78 -8.21 3.58 7.80
CA LEU A 78 -9.60 3.69 7.33
C LEU A 78 -10.60 3.49 8.48
N ILE A 79 -10.37 2.51 9.35
CA ILE A 79 -11.30 2.24 10.47
C ILE A 79 -11.15 3.23 11.62
N GLY A 80 -9.94 3.72 11.90
CA GLY A 80 -9.65 4.52 13.09
C GLY A 80 -9.67 6.03 12.86
N LEU A 81 -9.38 6.49 11.65
CA LEU A 81 -9.28 7.92 11.32
C LEU A 81 -10.36 8.40 10.35
N MET A 82 -10.90 7.50 9.50
CA MET A 82 -11.95 7.84 8.53
C MET A 82 -13.32 7.25 8.89
N ASP A 83 -13.43 6.56 10.04
CA ASP A 83 -14.66 5.91 10.53
C ASP A 83 -15.34 4.98 9.50
N TYR A 84 -14.57 4.37 8.61
CA TYR A 84 -15.11 3.42 7.64
C TYR A 84 -15.54 2.11 8.32
N SER A 85 -16.65 1.53 7.85
CA SER A 85 -17.05 0.18 8.26
C SER A 85 -15.96 -0.85 7.94
N VAL A 86 -15.81 -1.89 8.79
CA VAL A 86 -14.83 -2.98 8.62
C VAL A 86 -14.82 -3.53 7.18
N LYS A 87 -16.01 -3.76 6.62
CA LYS A 87 -16.17 -4.28 5.25
C LYS A 87 -15.63 -3.31 4.20
N LYS A 88 -15.89 -2.01 4.38
CA LYS A 88 -15.38 -0.96 3.49
C LYS A 88 -13.85 -0.87 3.65
N SER A 89 -13.34 -0.73 4.87
CA SER A 89 -11.90 -0.66 5.16
C SER A 89 -11.12 -1.83 4.56
N PHE A 90 -11.62 -3.06 4.70
CA PHE A 90 -11.00 -4.25 4.10
C PHE A 90 -10.94 -4.14 2.58
N LYS A 91 -12.03 -3.71 1.94
CA LYS A 91 -12.13 -3.57 0.49
C LYS A 91 -11.12 -2.58 -0.09
N TYR A 92 -10.81 -1.48 0.58
CA TYR A 92 -9.79 -0.52 0.08
C TYR A 92 -8.38 -0.94 0.48
N ALA A 93 -8.19 -1.45 1.69
CA ALA A 93 -6.88 -1.85 2.20
C ALA A 93 -6.28 -3.02 1.42
N ILE A 94 -7.09 -3.97 0.94
CA ILE A 94 -6.59 -5.13 0.18
C ILE A 94 -5.93 -4.75 -1.15
N TRP A 95 -6.30 -3.61 -1.74
CA TRP A 95 -5.70 -3.16 -2.99
C TRP A 95 -4.25 -2.70 -2.81
N VAL A 96 -3.89 -2.20 -1.64
CA VAL A 96 -2.55 -1.68 -1.36
C VAL A 96 -1.47 -2.75 -1.53
N PRO A 97 -1.52 -3.92 -0.85
CA PRO A 97 -0.53 -4.97 -1.07
C PRO A 97 -0.59 -5.56 -2.49
N LEU A 98 -1.78 -5.64 -3.11
CA LEU A 98 -1.90 -6.14 -4.48
C LEU A 98 -1.19 -5.24 -5.48
N VAL A 99 -1.43 -3.92 -5.41
CA VAL A 99 -0.76 -2.94 -6.26
C VAL A 99 0.75 -2.93 -5.97
N ALA A 100 1.16 -3.03 -4.70
CA ALA A 100 2.56 -3.09 -4.35
C ALA A 100 3.28 -4.26 -5.03
N ILE A 101 2.72 -5.47 -4.95
CA ILE A 101 3.25 -6.68 -5.59
C ILE A 101 3.33 -6.51 -7.11
N VAL A 102 2.25 -6.02 -7.75
CA VAL A 102 2.20 -5.84 -9.20
C VAL A 102 3.26 -4.85 -9.67
N ILE A 103 3.38 -3.69 -9.00
CA ILE A 103 4.38 -2.68 -9.36
C ILE A 103 5.79 -3.18 -9.10
N GLU A 104 6.03 -3.90 -8.01
CA GLU A 104 7.34 -4.47 -7.69
C GLU A 104 7.78 -5.47 -8.76
N ILE A 105 6.91 -6.40 -9.16
CA ILE A 105 7.17 -7.36 -10.24
C ILE A 105 7.45 -6.62 -11.56
N LEU A 106 6.63 -5.63 -11.93
CA LEU A 106 6.83 -4.84 -13.15
C LEU A 106 8.19 -4.15 -13.16
N VAL A 107 8.60 -3.55 -12.04
CA VAL A 107 9.91 -2.88 -11.95
C VAL A 107 11.06 -3.90 -12.03
N ILE A 108 10.92 -5.08 -11.43
CA ILE A 108 11.93 -6.14 -11.54
C ILE A 108 12.11 -6.57 -13.00
N ILE A 109 11.00 -6.82 -13.71
CA ILE A 109 11.01 -7.21 -15.13
C ILE A 109 11.72 -6.13 -15.97
N ILE A 110 11.33 -4.86 -15.81
CA ILE A 110 11.93 -3.75 -16.57
C ILE A 110 13.43 -3.64 -16.28
N ARG A 111 13.86 -3.77 -15.01
CA ARG A 111 15.28 -3.72 -14.66
C ARG A 111 16.07 -4.88 -15.25
N SER A 112 15.52 -6.09 -15.20
CA SER A 112 16.19 -7.29 -15.74
C SER A 112 16.39 -7.25 -17.25
N GLY A 113 15.46 -6.64 -18.01
CA GLY A 113 15.58 -6.47 -19.46
C GLY A 113 16.50 -5.34 -19.91
N ILE A 114 16.88 -4.43 -19.00
CA ILE A 114 17.85 -3.36 -19.28
C ILE A 114 19.28 -3.82 -18.98
N SER A 115 19.46 -4.83 -18.12
CA SER A 115 20.77 -5.40 -17.78
C SER A 115 21.27 -6.49 -18.73
N SER A 116 20.51 -6.81 -19.79
CA SER A 116 20.85 -7.77 -20.86
C SER A 116 21.30 -7.05 -22.12
#